data_AF-A0A7U0FX45-F1
#
_entry.id   AF-A0A7U0FX45-F1
#
_cell.length_a   1.000
_cell.length_b   1.000
_cell.length_c   1.000
_cell.angle_alpha   90.00
_cell.angle_beta   90.00
_cell.angle_gamma   90.00
#
_symmetry.space_group_name_H-M   'P 1'
#
loop_
_entity.id
_entity.type
_entity.pdbx_description
1 polymer ?
#
loop_
_entity_poly.entity_id
_entity_poly.type
_entity_poly.pdbx_seq_one_letter_code
_entity_poly.pdbx_strand_id
1 'polypeptide(L)'
;GLSFAMTAVKYIRNVQDFSKSKSIGHRPWLGLDGLVLALICTSFIIMVNGAGDENEEGENNYDDLSDENGLRRRKGLRKVLASVPSAFIIFLLGVVLAIIRGPEVVKGFKFGPSSIKMVKISKHAWKEGFIKGTIPQLPLSILNSVIAVCKLSVDLFPEKRTSATSVSVTVGLMNLVGCWFGAMPCCHGAGGLAGQYKFGGR
;
A
#
# COMPACT_ATOMS: atom_id res chain seq x y z
N GLY A 1 -3.71 17.41 5.06
CA GLY A 1 -3.87 17.29 3.60
C GLY A 1 -2.72 17.93 2.84
N LEU A 2 -2.69 19.27 2.76
CA LEU A 2 -1.76 20.01 1.90
C LEU A 2 -0.27 19.75 2.20
N SER A 3 0.12 19.72 3.47
CA SER A 3 1.50 19.42 3.87
C SER A 3 1.97 18.02 3.42
N PHE A 4 1.08 17.04 3.45
CA PHE A 4 1.35 15.68 2.98
C PHE A 4 1.51 15.65 1.46
N ALA A 5 0.62 16.31 0.72
CA ALA A 5 0.72 16.44 -0.74
C ALA A 5 2.01 17.15 -1.16
N MET A 6 2.36 18.26 -0.52
CA MET A 6 3.61 18.99 -0.78
C MET A 6 4.86 18.15 -0.46
N THR A 7 4.77 17.31 0.57
CA THR A 7 5.83 16.35 0.91
C THR A 7 5.96 15.30 -0.19
N ALA A 8 4.86 14.71 -0.65
CA ALA A 8 4.86 13.75 -1.76
C ALA A 8 5.45 14.34 -3.05
N VAL A 9 5.10 15.60 -3.39
CA VAL A 9 5.69 16.30 -4.54
C VAL A 9 7.20 16.50 -4.37
N LYS A 10 7.67 16.85 -3.16
CA LYS A 10 9.10 16.95 -2.87
C LYS A 10 9.82 15.60 -3.00
N TYR A 11 9.19 14.51 -2.57
CA TYR A 11 9.70 13.14 -2.73
C TYR A 11 9.85 12.73 -4.20
N ILE A 12 8.90 13.12 -5.05
CA ILE A 12 8.93 12.81 -6.48
C ILE A 12 10.03 13.61 -7.20
N ARG A 13 10.16 14.90 -6.87
CA ARG A 13 11.04 15.84 -7.59
C ARG A 13 12.50 15.83 -7.16
N ASN A 14 12.80 15.46 -5.91
CA ASN A 14 14.13 15.61 -5.34
C ASN A 14 14.68 14.29 -4.79
N VAL A 15 15.98 14.09 -4.94
CA VAL A 15 16.71 13.00 -4.29
C VAL A 15 16.68 13.22 -2.78
N GLN A 16 16.22 12.21 -2.04
CA GLN A 16 16.09 12.27 -0.58
C GLN A 16 17.26 11.57 0.10
N ASP A 17 17.81 12.22 1.11
CA ASP A 17 18.59 11.57 2.16
C ASP A 17 17.63 11.07 3.23
N PHE A 18 17.28 9.78 3.18
CA PHE A 18 16.40 9.17 4.19
C PHE A 18 17.02 9.18 5.59
N SER A 19 18.36 9.25 5.71
CA SER A 19 19.04 9.26 7.00
C SER A 19 18.98 10.64 7.67
N LYS A 20 18.94 11.72 6.87
CA LYS A 20 18.90 13.11 7.36
C LYS A 20 17.53 13.78 7.17
N SER A 21 16.58 13.09 6.54
CA SER A 21 15.27 13.63 6.15
C SER A 21 15.39 14.96 5.39
N LYS A 22 16.37 15.05 4.47
CA LYS A 22 16.68 16.25 3.69
C LYS A 22 16.78 15.92 2.21
N SER A 23 16.37 16.85 1.35
CA SER A 23 16.58 16.76 -0.10
C SER A 23 18.01 17.17 -0.45
N ILE A 24 18.74 16.30 -1.16
CA ILE A 24 20.15 16.53 -1.55
C ILE A 24 20.24 17.29 -2.88
N GLY A 25 19.26 17.13 -3.78
CA GLY A 25 19.26 17.78 -5.10
C GLY A 25 18.07 17.36 -5.96
N HIS A 26 18.03 17.85 -7.20
CA HIS A 26 16.97 17.49 -8.15
C HIS A 26 17.13 16.06 -8.66
N ARG A 27 16.02 15.34 -8.79
CA ARG A 27 16.03 13.98 -9.34
C ARG A 27 16.25 14.07 -10.86
N PRO A 28 17.12 13.23 -11.44
CA PRO A 28 17.32 13.24 -12.89
C PRO A 28 16.04 12.82 -13.62
N TRP A 29 15.85 13.36 -14.82
CA TRP A 29 14.70 13.02 -15.66
C TRP A 29 14.77 11.56 -16.15
N LEU A 30 15.94 11.14 -16.61
CA LEU A 30 16.22 9.80 -17.16
C LEU A 30 17.11 8.99 -16.21
N GLY A 31 16.95 7.66 -16.23
CA GLY A 31 17.71 6.71 -15.43
C GLY A 31 16.82 5.65 -14.76
N LEU A 32 17.46 4.65 -14.13
CA LEU A 32 16.78 3.54 -13.43
C LEU A 32 15.91 4.01 -12.24
N ASP A 33 16.15 5.23 -11.77
CA ASP A 33 15.41 5.90 -10.70
C ASP A 33 14.97 7.31 -11.14
N GLY A 34 14.73 7.49 -12.44
CA GLY A 34 14.39 8.78 -13.05
C GLY A 34 12.92 9.18 -12.89
N LEU A 35 12.65 10.48 -13.01
CA LEU A 35 11.29 11.03 -12.94
C LEU A 35 10.35 10.45 -14.01
N VAL A 36 10.84 10.27 -15.24
CA VAL A 36 10.04 9.73 -16.36
C VAL A 36 9.53 8.33 -16.06
N LEU A 37 10.39 7.46 -15.53
CA LEU A 37 10.00 6.11 -15.14
C LEU A 37 8.92 6.13 -14.06
N ALA A 38 9.07 6.99 -13.04
CA ALA A 38 8.07 7.12 -11.99
C ALA A 38 6.72 7.60 -12.54
N LEU A 39 6.71 8.54 -13.48
CA LEU A 39 5.49 9.00 -14.15
C LEU A 39 4.85 7.89 -14.99
N ILE A 40 5.63 7.14 -15.78
CA ILE A 40 5.12 6.01 -16.57
C ILE A 40 4.48 4.95 -15.67
N CYS A 41 5.15 4.55 -14.59
CA CYS A 41 4.59 3.59 -13.63
C CYS A 41 3.31 4.13 -12.97
N THR A 42 3.29 5.41 -12.59
CA THR A 42 2.10 6.04 -11.99
C THR A 42 0.93 6.08 -12.98
N SER A 43 1.19 6.51 -14.22
CA SER A 43 0.19 6.52 -15.29
C SER A 43 -0.32 5.12 -15.60
N PHE A 44 0.54 4.10 -15.59
CA PHE A 44 0.13 2.72 -15.79
C PHE A 44 -0.78 2.22 -14.65
N ILE A 45 -0.45 2.50 -13.38
CA ILE A 45 -1.34 2.19 -12.24
C ILE A 45 -2.69 2.86 -12.41
N ILE A 46 -2.70 4.16 -12.72
CA ILE A 46 -3.93 4.94 -12.84
C ILE A 46 -4.76 4.44 -14.04
N MET A 47 -4.14 4.08 -15.15
CA MET A 47 -4.85 3.55 -16.31
C MET A 47 -5.47 2.17 -16.03
N VAL A 48 -4.77 1.32 -15.29
CA VAL A 48 -5.24 -0.04 -14.98
C VAL A 48 -6.22 -0.07 -13.81
N ASN A 49 -5.99 0.74 -12.77
CA ASN A 49 -6.78 0.73 -11.52
C ASN A 49 -7.75 1.91 -11.40
N GLY A 50 -7.50 3.03 -12.08
CA GLY A 50 -8.29 4.27 -11.99
C GLY A 50 -9.55 4.30 -12.88
N ALA A 51 -9.88 3.19 -13.52
CA ALA A 51 -11.11 3.02 -14.29
C ALA A 51 -12.13 2.15 -13.53
N GLY A 52 -12.51 2.59 -12.33
CA GLY A 52 -13.40 1.84 -11.45
C GLY A 52 -14.19 2.70 -10.49
N ASP A 53 -15.06 3.56 -11.03
CA ASP A 53 -16.40 3.84 -10.46
C ASP A 53 -17.30 4.48 -11.53
N GLU A 54 -17.69 3.71 -12.55
CA GLU A 54 -18.91 4.00 -13.31
C GLU A 54 -20.04 3.26 -12.57
N ASN A 55 -20.50 3.81 -11.45
CA ASN A 55 -21.89 3.60 -11.02
C ASN A 55 -22.79 4.28 -12.07
N GLU A 56 -22.95 3.66 -13.22
CA GLU A 56 -24.05 3.95 -14.16
C GLU A 56 -25.24 3.06 -13.78
N GLU A 57 -25.81 3.29 -12.60
CA GLU A 57 -27.23 3.07 -12.39
C GLU A 57 -27.92 4.43 -12.54
N GLY A 58 -28.05 4.84 -13.79
CA GLY A 58 -28.73 6.04 -14.24
C GLY A 58 -29.37 5.73 -15.57
N GLU A 59 -30.42 4.92 -15.52
CA GLU A 59 -31.35 4.62 -16.60
C GLU A 59 -31.72 5.92 -17.34
N ASN A 60 -31.20 6.11 -18.55
CA ASN A 60 -31.80 6.99 -19.54
C ASN A 60 -31.51 6.43 -20.94
N ASN A 61 -32.53 5.75 -21.41
CA ASN A 61 -32.67 5.13 -22.71
C ASN A 61 -32.83 6.25 -23.76
N TYR A 62 -31.78 6.55 -24.52
CA TYR A 62 -31.89 7.24 -25.80
C TYR A 62 -30.94 6.57 -26.80
N ASP A 63 -31.54 6.03 -27.86
CA ASP A 63 -30.90 5.37 -28.98
C ASP A 63 -29.75 6.20 -29.58
N ASP A 64 -28.53 5.67 -29.51
CA ASP A 64 -27.47 5.99 -30.48
C ASP A 64 -26.93 4.69 -31.07
N LEU A 65 -27.39 4.38 -32.29
CA LEU A 65 -27.06 3.19 -33.09
C LEU A 65 -25.66 3.29 -33.75
N SER A 66 -24.74 3.98 -33.09
CA SER A 66 -23.40 4.27 -33.60
C SER A 66 -22.38 3.70 -32.60
N ASP A 67 -21.87 2.49 -32.88
CA ASP A 67 -20.69 1.88 -32.22
C ASP A 67 -20.92 0.83 -31.10
N GLU A 68 -21.90 -0.06 -31.26
CA GLU A 68 -22.07 -1.29 -30.46
C GLU A 68 -20.80 -2.16 -30.42
N ASN A 69 -20.06 -2.22 -31.54
CA ASN A 69 -18.81 -2.99 -31.64
C ASN A 69 -17.65 -2.35 -30.89
N GLY A 70 -17.52 -1.01 -30.91
CA GLY A 70 -16.54 -0.26 -30.13
C GLY A 70 -16.79 -0.38 -28.63
N LEU A 71 -18.05 -0.28 -28.18
CA LEU A 71 -18.41 -0.46 -26.77
C LEU A 71 -18.08 -1.88 -26.27
N ARG A 72 -18.43 -2.93 -27.04
CA ARG A 72 -18.12 -4.32 -26.69
C ARG A 72 -16.62 -4.60 -26.62
N ARG A 73 -15.86 -4.12 -27.61
CA ARG A 73 -14.40 -4.23 -27.64
C ARG A 73 -13.74 -3.47 -26.50
N ARG A 74 -14.24 -2.28 -26.15
CA ARG A 74 -13.77 -1.48 -25.02
C ARG A 74 -14.09 -2.16 -23.67
N LYS A 75 -15.28 -2.75 -23.52
CA LYS A 75 -15.64 -3.58 -22.34
C LYS A 75 -14.74 -4.83 -22.21
N GLY A 76 -14.43 -5.49 -23.33
CA GLY A 76 -13.49 -6.62 -23.35
C GLY A 76 -12.06 -6.24 -22.95
N LEU A 77 -11.54 -5.16 -23.53
CA LEU A 77 -10.21 -4.64 -23.16
C LEU A 77 -10.16 -4.19 -21.70
N ARG A 78 -11.21 -3.53 -21.20
CA ARG A 78 -11.34 -3.11 -19.79
C ARG A 78 -11.31 -4.31 -18.84
N LYS A 79 -12.01 -5.40 -19.17
CA LYS A 79 -12.02 -6.63 -18.35
C LYS A 79 -10.64 -7.30 -18.31
N VAL A 80 -9.93 -7.31 -19.43
CA VAL A 80 -8.54 -7.80 -19.49
C VAL A 80 -7.61 -6.88 -18.69
N LEU A 81 -7.67 -5.56 -18.88
CA LEU A 81 -6.85 -4.59 -18.12
C LEU A 81 -7.07 -4.71 -16.61
N ALA A 82 -8.32 -4.77 -16.15
CA ALA A 82 -8.65 -4.88 -14.72
C ALA A 82 -8.24 -6.22 -14.10
N SER A 83 -7.98 -7.25 -14.93
CA SER A 83 -7.47 -8.55 -14.47
C SER A 83 -5.94 -8.57 -14.32
N VAL A 84 -5.23 -7.57 -14.86
CA VAL A 84 -3.77 -7.48 -14.75
C VAL A 84 -3.40 -7.05 -13.32
N PRO A 85 -2.54 -7.80 -12.60
CA PRO A 85 -2.07 -7.41 -11.27
C PRO A 85 -1.00 -6.32 -11.40
N SER A 86 -1.40 -5.12 -11.84
CA SER A 86 -0.54 -3.97 -12.14
C SER A 86 0.44 -3.65 -11.01
N ALA A 87 -0.05 -3.64 -9.77
CA ALA A 87 0.76 -3.39 -8.58
C ALA A 87 1.89 -4.42 -8.41
N PHE A 88 1.61 -5.70 -8.69
CA PHE A 88 2.60 -6.77 -8.61
C PHE A 88 3.67 -6.63 -9.70
N ILE A 89 3.28 -6.30 -10.94
CA ILE A 89 4.21 -6.09 -12.05
C ILE A 89 5.17 -4.94 -11.73
N ILE A 90 4.65 -3.82 -11.24
CA ILE A 90 5.46 -2.65 -10.87
C ILE A 90 6.36 -2.96 -9.69
N PHE A 91 5.86 -3.72 -8.71
CA PHE A 91 6.67 -4.17 -7.59
C PHE A 91 7.86 -5.01 -8.09
N LEU A 92 7.64 -5.99 -8.97
CA LEU A 92 8.71 -6.80 -9.56
C LEU A 92 9.70 -5.95 -10.36
N LEU A 93 9.20 -5.02 -11.18
CA LEU A 93 10.04 -4.08 -11.91
C LEU A 93 10.92 -3.27 -10.94
N GLY A 94 10.34 -2.75 -9.86
CA GLY A 94 11.06 -2.03 -8.81
C GLY A 94 12.15 -2.88 -8.15
N VAL A 95 11.85 -4.15 -7.84
CA VAL A 95 12.84 -5.10 -7.29
C VAL A 95 14.00 -5.31 -8.27
N VAL A 96 13.71 -5.56 -9.55
CA VAL A 96 14.74 -5.74 -10.58
C VAL A 96 15.62 -4.50 -10.71
N LEU A 97 15.03 -3.31 -10.78
CA LEU A 97 15.77 -2.06 -10.87
C LEU A 97 16.61 -1.78 -9.62
N ALA A 98 16.10 -2.12 -8.42
CA ALA A 98 16.83 -1.99 -7.17
C ALA A 98 18.06 -2.91 -7.14
N ILE A 99 17.92 -4.16 -7.61
CA ILE A 99 19.03 -5.12 -7.70
C ILE A 99 20.10 -4.64 -8.67
N ILE A 100 19.71 -4.14 -9.86
CA ILE A 100 20.64 -3.61 -10.86
C ILE A 100 21.40 -2.39 -10.31
N ARG A 101 20.71 -1.52 -9.56
CA ARG A 101 21.30 -0.30 -9.00
C ARG A 101 22.22 -0.58 -7.81
N GLY A 102 21.95 -1.61 -7.03
CA GLY A 102 22.67 -1.94 -5.80
C GLY A 102 22.88 -3.44 -5.63
N PRO A 103 23.72 -4.09 -6.45
CA PRO A 103 23.94 -5.54 -6.38
C PRO A 103 24.53 -5.98 -5.03
N GLU A 104 25.26 -5.09 -4.35
CA GLU A 104 25.79 -5.33 -2.99
C GLU A 104 24.68 -5.59 -1.96
N VAL A 105 23.47 -5.05 -2.17
CA VAL A 105 22.33 -5.24 -1.25
C VAL A 105 21.88 -6.70 -1.26
N VAL A 106 22.02 -7.39 -2.39
CA VAL A 106 21.68 -8.81 -2.52
C VAL A 106 22.66 -9.69 -1.73
N LYS A 107 23.94 -9.30 -1.64
CA LYS A 107 24.94 -10.03 -0.86
C LYS A 107 24.67 -9.98 0.65
N GLY A 108 23.98 -8.93 1.12
CA GLY A 108 23.55 -8.81 2.51
C GLY A 108 22.30 -9.63 2.86
N PHE A 109 21.63 -10.21 1.87
CA PHE A 109 20.38 -10.95 2.07
C PHE A 109 20.68 -12.33 2.64
N LYS A 110 20.29 -12.56 3.89
CA LYS A 110 20.37 -13.88 4.52
C LYS A 110 19.02 -14.56 4.35
N PHE A 111 18.99 -15.62 3.57
CA PHE A 111 17.81 -16.46 3.44
C PHE A 111 17.65 -17.33 4.69
N GLY A 112 16.44 -17.39 5.22
CA GLY A 112 16.11 -18.21 6.38
C GLY A 112 15.21 -17.47 7.38
N PRO A 113 14.60 -18.22 8.32
CA PRO A 113 13.83 -17.60 9.40
C PRO A 113 14.76 -16.76 10.27
N SER A 114 14.33 -15.53 10.57
CA SER A 114 15.06 -14.68 11.51
C SER A 114 15.08 -15.35 12.89
N SER A 115 16.25 -15.37 13.55
CA SER A 115 16.33 -15.90 14.91
C SER A 115 15.47 -15.08 15.85
N ILE A 116 14.57 -15.73 16.58
CA ILE A 116 13.79 -15.08 17.64
C ILE A 116 14.76 -14.57 18.70
N LYS A 117 14.74 -13.27 18.95
CA LYS A 117 15.60 -12.61 19.94
C LYS A 117 14.74 -11.77 20.86
N MET A 118 14.96 -11.90 22.15
CA MET A 118 14.31 -11.02 23.12
C MET A 118 14.97 -9.63 23.04
N VAL A 119 14.20 -8.64 22.63
CA VAL A 119 14.66 -7.26 22.48
C VAL A 119 14.59 -6.55 23.83
N LYS A 120 15.72 -6.01 24.30
CA LYS A 120 15.75 -5.16 25.50
C LYS A 120 15.46 -3.71 25.11
N ILE A 121 14.25 -3.24 25.41
CA ILE A 121 13.85 -1.85 25.13
C ILE A 121 14.36 -0.95 26.27
N SER A 122 15.27 -0.02 25.94
CA SER A 122 15.76 0.97 26.92
C SER A 122 14.70 2.05 27.17
N LYS A 123 14.75 2.71 28.35
CA LYS A 123 13.84 3.83 28.67
C LYS A 123 13.93 4.97 27.67
N HIS A 124 15.13 5.23 27.13
CA HIS A 124 15.35 6.24 26.10
C HIS A 124 14.67 5.85 24.78
N ALA A 125 14.91 4.63 24.30
CA ALA A 125 14.29 4.13 23.07
C ALA A 125 12.76 4.08 23.18
N TRP A 126 12.23 3.73 24.35
CA TRP A 126 10.80 3.75 24.63
C TRP A 126 10.22 5.17 24.53
N LYS A 127 10.84 6.16 25.18
CA LYS A 127 10.39 7.55 25.14
C LYS A 127 10.45 8.12 23.72
N GLU A 128 11.54 7.87 23.01
CA GLU A 128 11.72 8.33 21.63
C GLU A 128 10.72 7.67 20.68
N GLY A 129 10.54 6.35 20.77
CA GLY A 129 9.57 5.61 19.98
C GLY A 129 8.12 6.02 20.27
N PHE A 130 7.80 6.36 21.52
CA PHE A 130 6.49 6.89 21.89
C PHE A 130 6.22 8.25 21.23
N ILE A 131 7.14 9.21 21.40
CA ILE A 131 6.93 10.59 20.93
C ILE A 131 7.05 10.67 19.40
N LYS A 132 8.11 10.10 18.82
CA LYS A 132 8.40 10.24 17.38
C LYS A 132 7.67 9.21 16.51
N GLY A 133 7.36 8.04 17.08
CA GLY A 133 6.70 6.95 16.35
C GLY A 133 5.21 6.86 16.66
N THR A 134 4.86 6.65 17.93
CA THR A 134 3.48 6.31 18.32
C THR A 134 2.51 7.46 18.06
N ILE A 135 2.83 8.68 18.49
CA ILE A 135 1.95 9.85 18.29
C ILE A 135 1.54 10.05 16.82
N PRO A 136 2.46 10.12 15.84
CA PRO A 136 2.06 10.27 14.44
C PRO A 136 1.45 9.01 13.82
N GLN A 137 1.80 7.81 14.32
CA GLN A 137 1.35 6.54 13.76
C GLN A 137 -0.02 6.08 14.28
N LEU A 138 -0.45 6.58 15.43
CA LEU A 138 -1.74 6.23 16.06
C LEU A 138 -2.92 6.51 15.13
N PRO A 139 -3.10 7.73 14.56
CA PRO A 139 -4.22 7.99 13.65
C PRO A 139 -4.22 7.07 12.43
N LEU A 140 -3.05 6.87 11.82
CA LEU A 140 -2.92 6.03 10.62
C LEU A 140 -3.27 4.56 10.92
N SER A 141 -2.83 4.04 12.05
CA SER A 141 -3.07 2.65 12.45
C SER A 141 -4.54 2.43 12.79
N ILE A 142 -5.17 3.36 13.54
CA ILE A 142 -6.59 3.25 13.88
C ILE A 142 -7.45 3.31 12.60
N LEU A 143 -7.19 4.28 11.71
CA LEU A 143 -7.98 4.43 10.49
C LEU A 143 -7.82 3.24 9.54
N ASN A 144 -6.58 2.86 9.23
CA ASN A 144 -6.31 1.85 8.21
C ASN A 144 -6.46 0.41 8.71
N SER A 145 -6.18 0.17 9.99
CA SER A 145 -6.08 -1.20 10.54
C SER A 145 -7.20 -1.59 11.49
N VAL A 146 -7.99 -0.62 11.96
CA VAL A 146 -9.16 -0.89 12.82
C VAL A 146 -10.43 -0.47 12.10
N ILE A 147 -10.60 0.81 11.81
CA ILE A 147 -11.86 1.34 11.25
C ILE A 147 -12.11 0.78 9.85
N ALA A 148 -11.13 0.87 8.94
CA ALA A 148 -11.27 0.33 7.59
C ALA A 148 -11.50 -1.18 7.57
N VAL A 149 -10.84 -1.92 8.46
CA VAL A 149 -11.02 -3.38 8.60
C VAL A 149 -12.41 -3.71 9.11
N CYS A 150 -12.88 -3.05 10.18
CA CYS A 150 -14.22 -3.24 10.72
C CYS A 150 -15.30 -2.90 9.69
N LYS A 151 -15.15 -1.79 8.97
CA LYS A 151 -16.10 -1.40 7.93
C LYS A 151 -16.11 -2.42 6.79
N LEU A 152 -14.94 -2.79 6.27
CA LEU A 152 -14.85 -3.78 5.20
C LEU A 152 -15.40 -5.14 5.63
N SER A 153 -15.15 -5.57 6.87
CA SER A 153 -15.68 -6.81 7.41
C SER A 153 -17.22 -6.82 7.45
N VAL A 154 -17.84 -5.71 7.86
CA VAL A 154 -19.31 -5.56 7.82
C VAL A 154 -19.84 -5.54 6.38
N ASP A 155 -19.13 -4.86 5.47
CA ASP A 155 -19.52 -4.75 4.07
C ASP A 155 -19.42 -6.14 3.35
N LEU A 156 -18.44 -6.98 3.72
CA LEU A 156 -18.25 -8.33 3.16
C LEU A 156 -19.05 -9.43 3.87
N PHE A 157 -19.25 -9.31 5.19
CA PHE A 157 -19.89 -10.32 6.04
C PHE A 157 -20.92 -9.66 6.98
N PRO A 158 -22.09 -9.24 6.47
CA PRO A 158 -23.08 -8.49 7.24
C PRO A 158 -23.61 -9.26 8.46
N GLU A 159 -23.58 -10.59 8.41
CA GLU A 159 -24.00 -11.48 9.51
C GLU A 159 -22.95 -11.56 10.64
N LYS A 160 -21.67 -11.26 10.37
CA LYS A 160 -20.56 -11.38 11.33
C LYS A 160 -20.09 -9.99 11.75
N ARG A 161 -20.58 -9.47 12.87
CA ARG A 161 -20.17 -8.15 13.38
C ARG A 161 -18.82 -8.18 14.09
N THR A 162 -17.80 -7.60 13.48
CA THR A 162 -16.50 -7.35 14.11
C THR A 162 -16.44 -5.96 14.74
N SER A 163 -16.26 -5.87 16.06
CA SER A 163 -16.15 -4.60 16.79
C SER A 163 -14.74 -4.00 16.71
N ALA A 164 -14.65 -2.67 16.61
CA ALA A 164 -13.40 -1.93 16.65
C ALA A 164 -12.57 -2.21 17.91
N THR A 165 -13.23 -2.46 19.05
CA THR A 165 -12.54 -2.79 20.31
C THR A 165 -11.83 -4.14 20.22
N SER A 166 -12.51 -5.17 19.69
CA SER A 166 -11.93 -6.50 19.54
C SER A 166 -10.75 -6.48 18.56
N VAL A 167 -10.90 -5.81 17.43
CA VAL A 167 -9.82 -5.64 16.44
C VAL A 167 -8.64 -4.86 17.06
N SER A 168 -8.90 -3.79 17.81
CA SER A 168 -7.85 -3.01 18.48
C SER A 168 -7.09 -3.81 19.53
N VAL A 169 -7.79 -4.62 20.33
CA VAL A 169 -7.17 -5.47 21.36
C VAL A 169 -6.27 -6.52 20.74
N THR A 170 -6.72 -7.19 19.67
CA THR A 170 -5.89 -8.21 18.99
C THR A 170 -4.67 -7.59 18.31
N VAL A 171 -4.81 -6.41 17.69
CA VAL A 171 -3.68 -5.64 17.14
C VAL A 171 -2.71 -5.19 18.24
N GLY A 172 -3.22 -4.72 19.37
CA GLY A 172 -2.39 -4.36 20.51
C GLY A 172 -1.60 -5.56 21.04
N LEU A 173 -2.27 -6.69 21.24
CA LEU A 173 -1.67 -7.90 21.79
C LEU A 173 -0.59 -8.49 20.86
N MET A 174 -0.86 -8.59 19.55
CA MET A 174 0.13 -9.12 18.59
C MET A 174 1.40 -8.26 18.55
N ASN A 175 1.27 -6.94 18.69
CA ASN A 175 2.40 -6.01 18.67
C ASN A 175 3.13 -5.97 20.01
N LEU A 176 2.41 -6.07 21.14
CA LEU A 176 3.03 -6.11 22.46
C LEU A 176 3.89 -7.35 22.65
N VAL A 177 3.37 -8.51 22.23
CA VAL A 177 4.08 -9.79 22.32
C VAL A 177 5.15 -9.85 21.23
N GLY A 178 4.78 -9.67 19.96
CA GLY A 178 5.68 -9.87 18.83
C GLY A 178 6.92 -8.97 18.86
N CYS A 179 6.75 -7.68 19.14
CA CYS A 179 7.88 -6.74 19.16
C CYS A 179 8.91 -7.08 20.24
N TRP A 180 8.49 -7.71 21.35
CA TRP A 180 9.40 -8.17 22.39
C TRP A 180 10.32 -9.31 21.92
N PHE A 181 9.88 -10.06 20.92
CA PHE A 181 10.60 -11.17 20.29
C PHE A 181 11.28 -10.79 18.96
N GLY A 182 11.37 -9.49 18.67
CA GLY A 182 12.02 -8.96 17.48
C GLY A 182 11.13 -8.98 16.23
N ALA A 183 9.82 -9.20 16.36
CA ALA A 183 8.90 -8.99 15.25
C ALA A 183 8.76 -7.50 14.94
N MET A 184 8.58 -7.18 13.66
CA MET A 184 8.19 -5.84 13.24
C MET A 184 6.71 -5.59 13.58
N PRO A 185 6.31 -4.32 13.78
CA PRO A 185 4.91 -4.01 14.03
C PRO A 185 3.97 -4.51 12.93
N CYS A 186 2.87 -5.15 13.31
CA CYS A 186 1.89 -5.79 12.44
C CYS A 186 0.49 -5.20 12.60
N CYS A 187 -0.39 -5.49 11.63
CA CYS A 187 -1.79 -5.11 11.67
C CYS A 187 -2.65 -6.15 10.93
N HIS A 188 -3.98 -6.11 11.11
CA HIS A 188 -4.89 -6.97 10.33
C HIS A 188 -4.99 -6.53 8.86
N GLY A 189 -4.99 -5.21 8.61
CA GLY A 189 -4.97 -4.60 7.27
C GLY A 189 -6.18 -4.92 6.38
N ALA A 190 -6.95 -3.92 5.98
CA ALA A 190 -8.16 -4.13 5.16
C ALA A 190 -7.84 -4.79 3.80
N GLY A 191 -6.68 -4.48 3.21
CA GLY A 191 -6.24 -5.08 1.94
C GLY A 191 -5.98 -6.59 2.03
N GLY A 192 -5.48 -7.08 3.16
CA GLY A 192 -5.28 -8.52 3.38
C GLY A 192 -6.61 -9.27 3.44
N LEU A 193 -7.57 -8.72 4.18
CA LEU A 193 -8.94 -9.23 4.27
C LEU A 193 -9.63 -9.22 2.89
N ALA A 194 -9.58 -8.10 2.16
CA ALA A 194 -10.14 -7.99 0.81
C ALA A 194 -9.52 -9.01 -0.15
N GLY A 195 -8.21 -9.23 -0.05
CA GLY A 195 -7.50 -10.22 -0.85
C GLY A 195 -7.99 -11.63 -0.58
N GLN A 196 -8.04 -12.04 0.69
CA GLN A 196 -8.56 -13.35 1.09
C GLN A 196 -10.00 -13.57 0.60
N TYR A 197 -10.87 -12.57 0.77
CA TYR A 197 -12.24 -12.61 0.27
C TYR A 197 -12.31 -12.76 -1.26
N LYS A 198 -11.52 -11.97 -2.00
CA LYS A 198 -11.44 -12.03 -3.47
C LYS A 198 -11.02 -13.43 -3.96
N PHE A 199 -10.19 -14.14 -3.20
CA PHE A 199 -9.76 -15.50 -3.50
C PHE A 199 -10.63 -16.60 -2.85
N GLY A 200 -11.77 -16.25 -2.25
CA GLY A 200 -12.78 -17.20 -1.77
C GLY A 200 -12.74 -17.55 -0.28
N GLY A 201 -11.91 -16.90 0.53
CA GLY A 201 -11.95 -17.03 2.00
C GLY A 201 -13.24 -16.46 2.61
N ARG A 202 -13.80 -17.11 3.63
CA ARG A 202 -15.11 -16.76 4.26
C ARG A 202 -15.13 -16.98 5.78
#